data_AF-A0A523TZ85-F1
#
_entry.id   AF-A0A523TZ85-F1
#
_cell.length_a   1.000
_cell.length_b   1.000
_cell.length_c   1.000
_cell.angle_alpha   90.00
_cell.angle_beta   90.00
_cell.angle_gamma   90.00
#
_symmetry.space_group_name_H-M   'P 1'
#
loop_
_entity.id
_entity.type
_entity.pdbx_description
1 polymer ?
#
loop_
_entity_poly.entity_id
_entity_poly.type
_entity_poly.pdbx_seq_one_letter_code
_entity_poly.pdbx_strand_id
1 'polypeptide(L)' 'MKIHVLLGFKNGHDQVVEFDATPAKEEDKAKTREKAFQKIVRMVMHKDMTRGFINVSGISFRIEEVAYMRLMDEK' A
#
# COMPACT_ATOMS: atom_id res chain seq x y z
N MET A 1 -9.34 8.36 5.61
CA MET A 1 -8.81 8.92 4.34
C MET A 1 -8.43 7.74 3.49
N LYS A 2 -8.87 7.69 2.24
CA LYS A 2 -8.52 6.59 1.34
C LYS A 2 -7.25 6.96 0.59
N ILE A 3 -6.33 6.01 0.45
CA ILE A 3 -5.13 6.20 -0.37
C ILE A 3 -5.06 5.11 -1.42
N HIS A 4 -4.90 5.53 -2.67
CA HIS A 4 -4.74 4.63 -3.79
C HIS A 4 -3.26 4.30 -3.99
N VAL A 5 -2.95 3.01 -4.02
CA VAL A 5 -1.59 2.51 -4.18
C VAL A 5 -1.58 1.54 -5.34
N LEU A 6 -0.69 1.76 -6.31
CA LEU A 6 -0.39 0.81 -7.37
C LEU A 6 0.54 -0.26 -6.80
N LEU A 7 0.10 -1.51 -6.86
CA LEU A 7 0.90 -2.69 -6.59
C LEU A 7 1.32 -3.28 -7.92
N GLY A 8 2.63 -3.34 -8.16
CA GLY A 8 3.17 -4.07 -9.30
C GLY A 8 3.63 -5.45 -8.87
N PHE A 9 3.11 -6.49 -9.51
CA PHE A 9 3.40 -7.88 -9.19
C PHE A 9 4.49 -8.45 -10.11
N LYS A 10 5.23 -9.44 -9.61
CA LYS A 10 6.30 -10.12 -10.34
C LYS A 10 5.83 -10.86 -11.59
N ASN A 11 4.53 -11.16 -11.68
CA ASN A 11 3.90 -11.75 -12.85
C ASN A 11 3.60 -10.73 -13.97
N GLY A 12 3.97 -9.46 -13.79
CA GLY A 12 3.76 -8.39 -14.78
C GLY A 12 2.37 -7.76 -14.72
N HIS A 13 1.53 -8.13 -13.76
CA HIS A 13 0.26 -7.47 -13.52
C HIS A 13 0.43 -6.31 -12.54
N ASP A 14 -0.22 -5.19 -12.84
CA ASP A 14 -0.32 -4.07 -11.91
C ASP A 14 -1.77 -3.90 -11.46
N GLN A 15 -1.98 -3.61 -10.17
CA GLN A 15 -3.32 -3.38 -9.62
C GLN A 15 -3.33 -2.18 -8.70
N VAL A 16 -4.31 -1.28 -8.90
CA VAL A 16 -4.56 -0.18 -7.98
C VAL A 16 -5.42 -0.69 -6.83
N VAL A 17 -4.96 -0.44 -5.62
CA VAL A 17 -5.57 -0.89 -4.38
C VAL A 17 -5.84 0.31 -3.49
N GLU A 18 -7.06 0.37 -2.95
CA GLU A 18 -7.47 1.41 -2.02
C GLU A 18 -7.20 0.97 -0.58
N PHE A 19 -6.38 1.72 0.15
CA PHE A 19 -6.14 1.49 1.58
C PHE A 19 -6.86 2.55 2.40
N ASP A 20 -7.58 2.11 3.43
CA ASP A 20 -8.13 2.99 4.45
C ASP A 20 -7.02 3.43 5.41
N ALA A 21 -6.59 4.67 5.27
CA ALA A 21 -5.68 5.33 6.20
C ALA A 21 -6.51 6.25 7.11
N THR A 22 -6.72 5.83 8.36
CA THR A 22 -7.31 6.71 9.38
C THR A 22 -6.23 7.68 9.87
N PRO A 23 -6.34 9.00 9.62
CA PRO A 23 -5.40 9.96 10.17
C PRO A 23 -5.54 9.98 11.70
N ALA A 24 -4.44 9.84 12.43
CA ALA A 24 -4.46 9.87 13.90
C ALA A 24 -4.62 11.29 14.47
N LYS A 25 -4.27 12.32 13.70
CA LYS A 25 -4.42 13.74 14.03
C LYS A 25 -4.66 14.54 12.74
N GLU A 26 -5.38 15.65 12.86
CA GLU A 26 -5.72 16.57 11.77
C GLU A 26 -4.51 17.45 11.37
N GLU A 27 -3.35 16.82 11.10
CA GLU A 27 -2.18 17.49 10.55
C GLU A 27 -2.08 17.21 9.04
N ASP A 28 -1.74 18.26 8.30
CA ASP A 28 -1.22 18.30 6.92
C ASP A 28 -1.51 17.03 6.09
N LYS A 29 -2.63 17.04 5.35
CA LYS A 29 -3.13 15.90 4.56
C LYS A 29 -2.05 15.25 3.68
N ALA A 30 -1.14 16.05 3.13
CA ALA A 30 -0.03 15.59 2.31
C ALA A 30 1.00 14.77 3.13
N LYS A 31 1.46 15.31 4.27
CA LYS A 31 2.37 14.58 5.17
C LYS A 31 1.72 13.32 5.74
N THR A 32 0.42 13.37 5.99
CA THR A 32 -0.33 12.22 6.52
C THR A 32 -0.48 11.11 5.47
N ARG A 33 -0.67 11.46 4.19
CA ARG A 33 -0.69 10.50 3.07
C ARG A 33 0.63 9.77 2.90
N GLU A 34 1.73 10.51 2.88
CA GLU A 34 3.06 9.93 2.70
C GLU A 34 3.44 9.02 3.88
N LYS A 35 3.14 9.44 5.12
CA LYS A 35 3.31 8.59 6.31
C LYS A 35 2.47 7.31 6.23
N ALA A 36 1.24 7.39 5.77
CA ALA A 36 0.38 6.22 5.59
C ALA A 36 0.95 5.28 4.51
N PHE A 37 1.41 5.81 3.38
CA PHE A 37 2.08 5.02 2.35
C PHE A 37 3.34 4.33 2.87
N GLN A 38 4.21 5.05 3.59
CA GLN A 38 5.39 4.45 4.21
C GLN A 38 5.04 3.30 5.16
N LYS A 39 3.95 3.41 5.92
CA LYS A 39 3.46 2.33 6.78
C LYS A 39 3.03 1.11 5.96
N ILE A 40 2.32 1.31 4.85
CA ILE A 40 1.93 0.22 3.94
C ILE A 40 3.18 -0.42 3.33
N VAL A 41 4.13 0.36 2.82
CA VAL A 41 5.39 -0.15 2.27
C VAL A 41 6.12 -0.99 3.32
N ARG A 42 6.16 -0.55 4.58
CA ARG A 42 6.76 -1.35 5.66
C ARG A 42 6.00 -2.63 5.96
N MET A 43 4.68 -2.66 5.82
CA MET A 43 3.88 -3.90 6.00
C MET A 43 4.08 -4.88 4.85
N VAL A 44 4.16 -4.38 3.62
CA VAL A 44 4.24 -5.21 2.40
C VAL A 44 5.68 -5.64 2.10
N MET A 45 6.65 -4.73 2.28
CA MET A 45 8.05 -4.93 1.92
C MET A 45 8.98 -5.02 3.14
N HIS A 46 8.47 -5.44 4.30
CA HIS A 46 9.35 -5.69 5.45
C HIS A 46 10.38 -6.76 5.09
N LYS A 47 11.67 -6.51 5.31
CA LYS A 47 12.74 -7.46 4.98
C LYS A 47 12.55 -8.83 5.64
N ASP A 48 11.95 -8.86 6.83
CA ASP A 48 11.68 -10.10 7.57
C ASP A 48 10.37 -10.80 7.16
N MET A 49 9.43 -10.09 6.52
CA MET A 49 8.19 -10.68 6.01
C MET A 49 8.39 -11.19 4.58
N THR A 50 9.09 -12.31 4.46
CA THR A 50 9.29 -13.01 3.19
C THR A 50 8.07 -13.81 2.72
N ARG A 51 7.13 -14.10 3.64
CA ARG A 51 5.89 -14.85 3.37
C ARG A 51 4.74 -14.31 4.20
N GLY A 52 3.58 -14.20 3.55
CA GLY A 52 2.32 -13.84 4.18
C GLY A 52 1.29 -13.41 3.16
N PHE A 53 0.07 -13.22 3.63
CA PHE A 53 -1.08 -12.91 2.80
C PHE A 53 -1.73 -11.64 3.31
N ILE A 54 -1.93 -10.68 2.42
CA ILE A 54 -2.60 -9.42 2.74
C ILE A 54 -3.96 -9.44 2.06
N ASN A 55 -4.99 -9.18 2.87
CA ASN A 55 -6.34 -8.95 2.38
C ASN A 55 -6.68 -7.48 2.65
N VAL A 56 -6.98 -6.74 1.59
CA VAL A 56 -7.33 -5.33 1.68
C VAL A 56 -8.30 -4.98 0.56
N SER A 57 -9.37 -4.24 0.89
CA SER A 57 -10.32 -3.61 -0.04
C SER A 57 -10.55 -4.34 -1.37
N GLY A 58 -11.03 -5.58 -1.30
CA GLY A 58 -11.45 -6.35 -2.49
C GLY A 58 -10.33 -7.09 -3.23
N ILE A 59 -9.08 -7.05 -2.75
CA ILE A 59 -7.98 -7.88 -3.25
C ILE A 59 -7.33 -8.67 -2.12
N SER A 60 -6.85 -9.84 -2.48
CA SER A 60 -6.06 -10.72 -1.64
C SER A 60 -4.80 -11.12 -2.40
N PHE A 61 -3.62 -10.89 -1.82
CA PHE A 61 -2.36 -11.16 -2.50
C PHE A 61 -1.27 -11.62 -1.53
N ARG A 62 -0.28 -12.35 -2.05
CA ARG A 62 0.91 -12.71 -1.28
C ARG A 62 1.94 -11.59 -1.35
N ILE A 63 2.53 -11.28 -0.21
CA ILE A 63 3.56 -10.22 -0.14
C ILE A 63 4.78 -10.54 -1.02
N GLU A 64 5.12 -11.82 -1.16
CA GLU A 64 6.25 -12.27 -1.98
C GLU A 64 6.05 -12.03 -3.49
N GLU A 65 4.81 -11.85 -3.94
CA GLU A 65 4.47 -11.61 -5.34
C GLU A 65 4.56 -10.12 -5.71
N VAL A 66 4.63 -9.22 -4.74
CA VAL A 66 4.77 -7.78 -4.99
C VAL A 66 6.22 -7.46 -5.35
N ALA A 67 6.42 -6.85 -6.51
CA ALA A 67 7.71 -6.39 -7.02
C ALA A 67 7.99 -4.93 -6.64
N TYR A 68 6.99 -4.06 -6.74
CA TYR A 68 7.11 -2.64 -6.41
C TYR A 68 5.77 -2.05 -5.98
N MET A 69 5.82 -0.87 -5.35
CA MET A 69 4.65 -0.12 -4.92
C MET A 69 4.79 1.36 -5.28
N ARG A 70 3.70 2.00 -5.68
CA ARG A 70 3.68 3.43 -5.99
C ARG A 70 2.43 4.10 -5.42
N LEU A 71 2.61 5.21 -4.72
CA LEU A 71 1.49 6.06 -4.30
C LEU A 71 0.88 6.71 -5.55
N MET A 72 -0.41 6.48 -5.78
CA MET A 72 -1.16 7.14 -6.84
C MET A 72 -1.70 8.45 -6.30
N ASP A 73 -1.53 9.54 -7.04
CA ASP A 73 -2.14 10.83 -6.69
C ASP A 73 -3.60 10.86 -7.16
N GLU A 74 -4.49 11.48 -6.38
CA GLU A 74 -5.87 11.71 -6.82
C GLU A 74 -5.81 12.96 -7.69
N LYS A 75 -5.96 12.79 -9.01
CA LYS A 75 -6.11 13.91 -9.94
C LYS A 75 -7.54 14.41 -9.94
#